data_AF-A0A9D4V491-F1
#
_entry.id   AF-A0A9D4V491-F1
#
_cell.length_a   1.000
_cell.length_b   1.000
_cell.length_c   1.000
_cell.angle_alpha   90.00
_cell.angle_beta   90.00
_cell.angle_gamma   90.00
#
_symmetry.space_group_name_H-M   'P 1'
#
loop_
_entity.id
_entity.type
_entity.pdbx_description
1 polymer ?
#
loop_
_entity_poly.entity_id
_entity_poly.type
_entity_poly.pdbx_seq_one_letter_code
_entity_poly.pdbx_strand_id
1 'polypeptide(L)'
;MGVDMWAVGCLFGELLLGKPVFPGCSDIDQLSRIVHVLGNPNEECWAGVSNLPDYGKISFAEDRSGYSLRQHIKEGSEEAHELLSKLITYNPELRLSAADALKHPYFQVEPHPMAASELRVPSPGVFVDDDSMLSF
;
A
#
# COMPACT_ATOMS: atom_id res chain seq x y z
N MET A 1 -11.44 9.23 -8.85
CA MET A 1 -10.73 9.86 -7.70
C MET A 1 -10.00 8.83 -6.81
N GLY A 2 -9.81 7.58 -7.24
CA GLY A 2 -9.20 6.54 -6.40
C GLY A 2 -7.66 6.52 -6.38
N VAL A 3 -6.97 7.25 -7.28
CA VAL A 3 -5.50 7.16 -7.39
C VAL A 3 -4.81 7.61 -6.10
N ASP A 4 -5.23 8.73 -5.51
CA ASP A 4 -4.66 9.24 -4.26
C ASP A 4 -4.87 8.26 -3.10
N MET A 5 -6.06 7.63 -3.03
CA MET A 5 -6.37 6.67 -1.97
C MET A 5 -5.54 5.39 -2.07
N TRP A 6 -5.12 5.00 -3.28
CA TRP A 6 -4.15 3.91 -3.46
C TRP A 6 -2.78 4.30 -2.92
N ALA A 7 -2.31 5.51 -3.22
CA ALA A 7 -1.05 6.02 -2.70
C ALA A 7 -1.05 6.11 -1.16
N VAL A 8 -2.17 6.56 -0.57
CA VAL A 8 -2.39 6.54 0.88
C VAL A 8 -2.32 5.11 1.44
N GLY A 9 -2.94 4.15 0.76
CA GLY A 9 -2.83 2.73 1.12
C GLY A 9 -1.38 2.23 1.10
N CYS A 10 -0.62 2.52 0.05
CA CYS A 10 0.80 2.16 -0.03
C CYS A 10 1.62 2.79 1.12
N LEU A 11 1.44 4.08 1.38
CA LEU A 11 2.13 4.78 2.46
C LEU A 11 1.76 4.20 3.83
N PHE A 12 0.47 3.98 4.07
CA PHE A 12 0.00 3.42 5.33
C PHE A 12 0.56 2.00 5.54
N GLY A 13 0.55 1.16 4.51
CA GLY A 13 1.16 -0.16 4.56
C GLY A 13 2.68 -0.11 4.78
N GLU A 14 3.38 0.88 4.22
CA GLU A 14 4.81 1.10 4.44
C GLU A 14 5.10 1.54 5.88
N LEU A 15 4.25 2.36 6.49
CA LEU A 15 4.36 2.73 7.90
C LEU A 15 4.21 1.52 8.83
N LEU A 16 3.35 0.56 8.48
CA LEU A 16 3.17 -0.69 9.22
C LEU A 16 4.36 -1.64 9.03
N LEU A 17 4.83 -1.79 7.79
CA LEU A 17 5.86 -2.75 7.39
C LEU A 17 7.30 -2.25 7.66
N GLY A 18 7.50 -0.93 7.75
CA GLY A 18 8.80 -0.27 7.88
C GLY A 18 9.62 -0.22 6.57
N LYS A 19 9.04 -0.61 5.44
CA LYS A 19 9.65 -0.60 4.11
C LYS A 19 8.56 -0.53 3.02
N PRO A 20 8.88 -0.16 1.77
CA PRO A 20 7.88 -0.03 0.73
C PRO A 20 7.10 -1.33 0.51
N VAL A 21 5.77 -1.22 0.43
CA VAL A 21 4.87 -2.37 0.23
C VAL A 21 5.12 -3.05 -1.10
N PHE A 22 5.33 -2.25 -2.15
CA PHE A 22 5.57 -2.68 -3.53
C PHE A 22 6.82 -1.97 -4.07
N PRO A 23 8.05 -2.47 -3.79
CA PRO A 23 9.29 -1.78 -4.14
C PRO A 23 9.71 -2.03 -5.60
N GLY A 24 8.95 -1.52 -6.57
CA GLY A 24 9.24 -1.69 -8.00
C GLY A 24 10.34 -0.76 -8.53
N CYS A 25 11.17 -1.26 -9.44
CA CYS A 25 12.21 -0.48 -10.11
C CYS A 25 11.87 -0.05 -11.56
N SER A 26 10.72 -0.48 -12.08
CA SER A 26 10.16 -0.10 -13.38
C SER A 26 8.64 -0.33 -13.35
N ASP A 27 7.90 0.17 -14.34
CA ASP A 27 6.44 0.00 -14.39
C ASP A 27 6.02 -1.48 -14.42
N ILE A 28 6.74 -2.31 -15.18
CA ILE A 28 6.46 -3.75 -15.28
C ILE A 28 6.81 -4.47 -13.98
N ASP A 29 7.93 -4.13 -13.35
CA ASP A 29 8.32 -4.68 -12.05
C ASP A 29 7.33 -4.27 -10.93
N GLN A 30 6.88 -3.01 -10.96
CA GLN A 30 5.87 -2.51 -10.03
C GLN A 30 4.56 -3.31 -10.13
N LEU A 31 4.06 -3.51 -11.35
CA LEU A 31 2.87 -4.34 -11.59
C LEU A 31 3.08 -5.79 -11.14
N SER A 32 4.25 -6.37 -11.43
CA SER A 32 4.61 -7.73 -10.99
C SER A 32 4.54 -7.87 -9.46
N ARG A 33 5.04 -6.89 -8.72
CA ARG A 33 5.00 -6.87 -7.25
C ARG A 33 3.60 -6.73 -6.69
N ILE A 34 2.78 -5.87 -7.30
CA ILE A 34 1.38 -5.72 -6.91
C ILE A 34 0.64 -7.05 -7.11
N VAL A 35 0.78 -7.66 -8.29
CA VAL A 35 0.15 -8.96 -8.62
C VAL A 35 0.67 -10.08 -7.74
N HIS A 36 1.95 -10.05 -7.33
CA HIS A 36 2.50 -11.05 -6.42
C HIS A 36 1.80 -11.06 -5.06
N VAL A 37 1.40 -9.88 -4.55
CA VAL A 37 0.73 -9.74 -3.25
C VAL A 37 -0.78 -9.90 -3.37
N LEU A 38 -1.41 -9.20 -4.33
CA LEU A 38 -2.87 -9.10 -4.48
C LEU A 38 -3.48 -10.15 -5.39
N GLY A 39 -2.64 -10.90 -6.12
CA GLY A 39 -3.08 -11.76 -7.21
C GLY A 39 -3.37 -10.99 -8.49
N ASN A 40 -3.65 -11.72 -9.57
CA ASN A 40 -4.00 -11.13 -10.86
C ASN A 40 -5.36 -10.39 -10.77
N PRO A 41 -5.47 -9.17 -11.31
CA PRO A 41 -6.77 -8.50 -11.41
C PRO A 41 -7.67 -9.30 -12.36
N ASN A 42 -8.94 -9.46 -11.98
CA ASN A 42 -9.92 -10.23 -12.74
C ASN A 42 -11.32 -9.58 -12.58
N GLU A 43 -12.31 -10.09 -13.32
CA GLU A 43 -13.68 -9.55 -13.30
C GLU A 43 -14.41 -9.70 -11.95
N GLU A 44 -13.92 -10.57 -11.05
CA GLU A 44 -14.47 -10.71 -9.70
C GLU A 44 -14.02 -9.55 -8.80
N CYS A 45 -12.74 -9.21 -8.79
CA CYS A 45 -12.20 -8.14 -7.95
C CYS A 45 -12.28 -6.75 -8.60
N TRP A 46 -12.37 -6.69 -9.93
CA TRP A 46 -12.51 -5.46 -10.70
C TRP A 46 -13.38 -5.70 -11.94
N ALA A 47 -14.69 -5.56 -11.76
CA ALA A 47 -15.65 -5.59 -12.86
C ALA A 47 -15.31 -4.56 -13.95
N GLY A 48 -15.20 -5.04 -15.19
CA GLY A 48 -14.83 -4.27 -16.37
C GLY A 48 -13.31 -4.11 -16.59
N VAL A 49 -12.45 -4.74 -15.78
CA VAL A 49 -11.00 -4.65 -15.95
C VAL A 49 -10.54 -5.16 -17.31
N SER A 50 -11.25 -6.15 -17.88
CA SER A 50 -10.95 -6.68 -19.22
C SER A 50 -11.18 -5.70 -20.36
N ASN A 51 -11.94 -4.61 -20.12
CA ASN A 51 -12.19 -3.56 -21.11
C ASN A 51 -11.10 -2.48 -21.13
N LEU A 52 -10.11 -2.54 -20.21
CA LEU A 52 -9.06 -1.54 -20.15
C LEU A 52 -8.08 -1.70 -21.34
N PRO A 53 -7.57 -0.60 -21.92
CA PRO A 53 -6.75 -0.63 -23.13
C PRO A 53 -5.52 -1.54 -23.09
N ASP A 54 -4.94 -1.73 -21.90
CA ASP A 54 -3.71 -2.49 -21.69
C ASP A 54 -3.92 -3.83 -20.97
N TYR A 55 -5.18 -4.20 -20.70
CA TYR A 55 -5.48 -5.49 -20.08
C TYR A 55 -5.03 -6.65 -20.98
N GLY A 56 -4.36 -7.64 -20.39
CA GLY A 56 -3.86 -8.82 -21.10
C GLY A 56 -2.64 -8.60 -21.99
N LYS A 57 -2.13 -7.36 -22.12
CA LYS A 57 -0.86 -7.10 -22.85
C LYS A 57 0.37 -7.53 -22.07
N ILE A 58 0.26 -7.55 -20.74
CA ILE A 58 1.29 -8.01 -19.83
C ILE A 58 0.71 -9.21 -19.09
N SER A 59 1.32 -10.38 -19.27
CA SER A 59 0.95 -11.59 -18.55
C SER A 59 1.97 -11.85 -17.45
N PHE A 60 1.51 -11.74 -16.21
CA PHE A 60 2.20 -12.32 -15.06
C PHE A 60 1.69 -13.76 -14.93
N ALA A 61 2.55 -14.72 -14.58
CA ALA A 61 2.23 -16.16 -14.55
C ALA A 61 0.79 -16.44 -14.05
N GLU A 62 0.06 -17.29 -14.78
CA GLU A 62 -1.41 -17.41 -14.70
C GLU A 62 -1.93 -17.80 -13.30
N ASP A 63 -1.11 -18.48 -12.48
CA ASP A 63 -1.50 -19.00 -11.16
C ASP A 63 -0.99 -18.14 -9.98
N ARG A 64 -1.14 -16.81 -10.08
CA ARG A 64 -0.89 -15.91 -8.94
C ARG A 64 -2.20 -15.62 -8.24
N SER A 65 -2.59 -16.51 -7.32
CA SER A 65 -3.65 -16.26 -6.34
C SER A 65 -3.31 -15.14 -5.34
N GLY A 66 -2.02 -14.76 -5.27
CA GLY A 66 -1.50 -13.84 -4.27
C GLY A 66 -1.47 -14.47 -2.88
N TYR A 67 -0.64 -13.93 -1.99
CA TYR A 67 -0.64 -14.33 -0.57
C TYR A 67 -1.40 -13.32 0.31
N SER A 68 -2.18 -12.43 -0.28
CA SER A 68 -2.94 -11.37 0.41
C SER A 68 -2.08 -10.33 1.14
N LEU A 69 -2.62 -9.11 1.25
CA LEU A 69 -1.96 -8.01 1.99
C LEU A 69 -1.66 -8.37 3.45
N ARG A 70 -2.55 -9.15 4.09
CA ARG A 70 -2.41 -9.51 5.50
C ARG A 70 -1.29 -10.52 5.78
N GLN A 71 -0.93 -11.37 4.80
CA GLN A 71 0.26 -12.22 4.98
C GLN A 71 1.55 -11.45 4.62
N HIS A 72 1.46 -10.42 3.76
CA HIS A 72 2.58 -9.57 3.38
C HIS A 72 2.98 -8.59 4.49
N ILE A 73 1.99 -7.97 5.14
CA ILE A 73 2.14 -7.02 6.23
C ILE A 73 1.48 -7.69 7.44
N LYS A 74 2.30 -8.17 8.39
CA LYS A 74 1.82 -8.90 9.56
C LYS A 74 1.62 -7.98 10.77
N GLU A 75 2.23 -6.81 10.70
CA GLU A 75 2.20 -5.75 11.68
C GLU A 75 0.92 -4.92 11.55
N GLY A 76 0.36 -4.54 12.71
CA GLY A 76 -0.87 -3.75 12.77
C GLY A 76 -1.98 -4.44 13.56
N SER A 77 -3.05 -3.71 13.82
CA SER A 77 -4.29 -4.26 14.38
C SER A 77 -5.18 -4.83 13.26
N GLU A 78 -6.23 -5.56 13.63
CA GLU A 78 -7.21 -6.06 12.66
C GLU A 78 -7.90 -4.92 11.91
N GLU A 79 -8.21 -3.81 12.59
CA GLU A 79 -8.82 -2.61 12.00
C GLU A 79 -7.86 -1.91 11.04
N ALA A 80 -6.56 -1.97 11.31
CA ALA A 80 -5.51 -1.44 10.42
C ALA A 80 -5.47 -2.24 9.11
N HIS A 81 -5.47 -3.57 9.22
CA HIS A 81 -5.52 -4.45 8.06
C HIS A 81 -6.82 -4.29 7.26
N GLU A 82 -7.96 -4.14 7.95
CA GLU A 82 -9.23 -3.88 7.29
C GLU A 82 -9.22 -2.55 6.53
N LEU A 83 -8.76 -1.46 7.15
CA LEU A 83 -8.63 -0.16 6.49
C LEU A 83 -7.72 -0.28 5.25
N LEU A 84 -6.55 -0.89 5.43
CA LEU A 84 -5.56 -1.06 4.37
C LEU A 84 -6.12 -1.86 3.18
N SER A 85 -6.88 -2.93 3.44
CA SER A 85 -7.52 -3.73 2.39
C SER A 85 -8.50 -2.92 1.53
N LYS A 86 -9.23 -1.98 2.14
CA LYS A 86 -10.18 -1.10 1.44
C LYS A 86 -9.49 0.04 0.69
N LEU A 87 -8.30 0.46 1.13
CA LEU A 87 -7.47 1.47 0.45
C LEU A 87 -6.73 0.87 -0.76
N ILE A 88 -6.22 -0.36 -0.63
CA ILE A 88 -5.52 -1.10 -1.69
C ILE A 88 -6.51 -2.07 -2.38
N THR A 89 -7.60 -1.51 -2.89
CA THR A 89 -8.59 -2.25 -3.70
C THR A 89 -8.34 -1.95 -5.18
N TYR A 90 -8.30 -3.00 -6.03
CA TYR A 90 -8.06 -2.86 -7.47
C TYR A 90 -9.07 -1.93 -8.14
N ASN A 91 -10.37 -2.23 -7.99
CA ASN A 91 -11.43 -1.43 -8.58
C ASN A 91 -11.47 -0.03 -7.95
N PRO A 92 -11.21 1.04 -8.71
CA PRO A 92 -11.19 2.41 -8.18
C PRO A 92 -12.57 2.88 -7.69
N GLU A 93 -13.67 2.30 -8.18
CA GLU A 93 -15.05 2.64 -7.76
C GLU A 93 -15.42 1.99 -6.42
N LEU A 94 -14.77 0.88 -6.06
CA LEU A 94 -14.96 0.20 -4.77
C LEU A 94 -13.92 0.63 -3.73
N ARG A 95 -12.89 1.37 -4.15
CA ARG A 95 -11.82 1.84 -3.28
C ARG A 95 -12.34 2.89 -2.30
N LEU A 96 -11.96 2.77 -1.04
CA LEU A 96 -12.45 3.64 0.03
C LEU A 96 -12.13 5.12 -0.24
N SER A 97 -13.14 5.97 -0.12
CA SER A 97 -12.97 7.43 -0.22
C SER A 97 -12.26 7.99 1.02
N ALA A 98 -11.62 9.15 0.91
CA ALA A 98 -11.02 9.82 2.07
C ALA A 98 -12.06 10.12 3.17
N ALA A 99 -13.25 10.57 2.78
CA ALA A 99 -14.32 10.91 3.72
C ALA A 99 -14.83 9.69 4.50
N ASP A 100 -14.84 8.51 3.88
CA ASP A 100 -15.25 7.28 4.55
C ASP A 100 -14.11 6.60 5.29
N ALA A 101 -12.86 6.77 4.82
CA ALA A 101 -11.66 6.34 5.55
C ALA A 101 -11.57 7.01 6.94
N LEU A 102 -11.86 8.31 7.03
CA LEU A 102 -11.86 9.03 8.32
C LEU A 102 -12.90 8.51 9.34
N LYS A 103 -13.94 7.82 8.85
CA LYS A 103 -14.98 7.21 9.70
C LYS A 103 -14.66 5.75 10.06
N HIS A 104 -13.55 5.20 9.56
CA HIS A 104 -13.20 3.80 9.75
C HIS A 104 -12.93 3.49 11.24
N PRO A 105 -13.30 2.28 11.74
CA PRO A 105 -13.04 1.86 13.13
C PRO A 105 -11.60 2.06 13.59
N TYR A 106 -10.63 1.93 12.67
CA TYR A 106 -9.21 2.17 12.94
C TYR A 106 -8.91 3.52 13.62
N PHE A 107 -9.70 4.57 13.34
CA PHE A 107 -9.55 5.89 13.95
C PHE A 107 -10.45 6.12 15.18
N GLN A 108 -11.24 5.12 15.57
CA GLN A 108 -12.25 5.21 16.62
C GLN A 108 -11.97 4.26 17.80
N VAL A 109 -11.08 3.28 17.62
CA VAL A 109 -10.67 2.32 18.66
C VAL A 109 -9.30 2.68 19.23
N GLU A 110 -9.05 2.29 20.49
CA GLU A 110 -7.74 2.44 21.11
C GLU A 110 -6.68 1.58 20.37
N PRO A 111 -5.42 2.02 20.28
CA PRO A 111 -4.90 3.29 20.80
C PRO A 111 -5.26 4.49 19.90
N HIS A 112 -5.70 5.58 20.51
CA HIS A 112 -5.92 6.84 19.78
C HIS A 112 -4.59 7.42 19.25
N PRO A 113 -4.64 8.26 18.19
CA PRO A 113 -3.46 8.96 17.70
C PRO A 113 -2.79 9.78 18.81
N MET A 114 -1.46 9.71 18.87
CA MET A 114 -0.67 10.54 19.78
C MET A 114 -0.87 12.01 19.45
N ALA A 115 -1.00 12.85 20.49
CA ALA A 115 -1.09 14.29 20.29
C ALA A 115 0.19 14.81 19.62
N ALA A 116 0.07 15.78 18.70
CA ALA A 116 1.22 16.30 17.98
C ALA A 116 2.32 16.85 18.91
N SER A 117 1.94 17.37 20.08
CA SER A 117 2.86 17.86 21.13
C SER A 117 3.68 16.76 21.81
N GLU A 118 3.25 15.51 21.72
CA GLU A 118 3.89 14.35 22.35
C GLU A 118 4.80 13.58 21.39
N LEU A 119 4.74 13.90 20.10
CA LEU A 119 5.63 13.33 19.09
C LEU A 119 7.08 13.64 19.43
N ARG A 120 7.90 12.59 19.56
CA ARG A 120 9.35 12.73 19.61
C ARG A 120 9.86 13.05 18.22
N VAL A 121 9.94 14.33 17.90
CA VAL A 121 10.56 14.79 16.66
C VAL A 121 12.08 14.63 16.81
N PRO A 122 12.76 13.88 15.93
CA PRO A 122 14.21 13.88 15.91
C PRO A 122 14.71 15.32 15.80
N SER A 123 15.71 15.70 16.59
CA SER A 123 16.42 16.96 16.37
C SER A 123 16.81 17.01 14.89
N PRO A 124 16.67 18.16 14.19
CA PRO A 124 17.11 18.29 12.81
C PRO A 124 18.55 17.77 12.72
N GLY A 125 18.71 16.58 12.14
CA GLY A 125 20.00 15.94 12.03
C GLY A 125 20.83 16.77 11.07
N VAL A 126 22.02 17.20 11.52
CA VAL A 126 23.10 17.53 10.61
C VAL A 126 23.23 16.32 9.69
N PHE A 127 22.87 16.47 8.41
CA PHE A 127 23.20 15.48 7.39
C PHE A 127 24.73 15.40 7.39
N VAL A 128 25.27 14.38 8.05
CA VAL A 128 26.67 14.02 7.87
C VAL A 128 26.68 13.28 6.55
N ASP A 129 27.13 13.94 5.49
CA ASP A 129 27.41 13.29 4.22
C ASP A 129 28.39 12.14 4.47
N ASP A 130 27.88 10.92 4.53
CA ASP A 130 28.68 9.69 4.57
C ASP A 130 29.15 9.36 3.15
N ASP A 131 29.87 10.28 2.52
CA ASP A 131 30.51 10.09 1.20
C ASP A 131 32.01 9.76 1.34
N SER A 132 32.46 9.42 2.56
CA SER A 132 33.87 9.09 2.84
C SER A 132 34.19 7.59 2.90
N MET A 133 33.28 6.70 2.50
CA MET A 133 33.48 5.24 2.55
C MET A 133 33.64 4.56 1.20
N LEU A 134 34.04 5.29 0.14
CA LEU A 134 34.55 4.70 -1.10
C LEU A 134 35.86 5.38 -1.54
N SER A 135 36.90 5.21 -0.73
CA SER A 135 38.28 5.27 -1.21
C SER A 135 39.05 4.08 -0.66
N PHE A 136 39.10 2.99 -1.45
CA PHE A 136 40.29 2.17 -1.72
C PHE A 136 40.01 1.30 -2.95
#